data_AF-A0A1B0D3Y6-F1
#
_entry.id   AF-A0A1B0D3Y6-F1
#
_cell.length_a   1.000
_cell.length_b   1.000
_cell.length_c   1.000
_cell.angle_alpha   90.00
_cell.angle_beta   90.00
_cell.angle_gamma   90.00
#
_symmetry.space_group_name_H-M   'P 1'
#
loop_
_entity.id
_entity.type
_entity.pdbx_description
1 polymer ?
#
loop_
_entity_poly.entity_id
_entity_poly.type
_entity_poly.pdbx_seq_one_letter_code
_entity_poly.pdbx_strand_id
1 'polypeptide(L)'
;LVLGIPLYGKSFTLANSNNNGLGARTTGPGPAGPYTETPGTLNYIEVCEKHLQGGWAIVWDNDQKVPYAYKGNEWIGYDNIDSVKEKTEYAISRNLAGVMIYSLEQDDIRGICGNGEYPLMSAIRSTLNNGGGMDPSTTTKEPSITTSTKSSSTSSAISTTTKSSSTSTILPPPSG
;
A
#
# COMPACT_ATOMS: atom_id res chain seq x y z
N LEU A 1 -18.46 8.71 -9.28
CA LEU A 1 -17.31 7.85 -9.68
C LEU A 1 -16.15 8.13 -8.74
N VAL A 2 -15.42 7.09 -8.34
CA VAL A 2 -14.23 7.18 -7.47
C VAL A 2 -13.05 6.62 -8.27
N LEU A 3 -11.93 7.35 -8.34
CA LEU A 3 -10.75 6.93 -9.11
C LEU A 3 -9.87 5.98 -8.28
N GLY A 4 -9.61 4.77 -8.78
CA GLY A 4 -8.70 3.82 -8.14
C GLY A 4 -7.22 4.17 -8.39
N ILE A 5 -6.41 4.20 -7.34
CA ILE A 5 -4.96 4.40 -7.38
C ILE A 5 -4.28 3.15 -6.77
N PRO A 6 -3.45 2.43 -7.54
CA PRO A 6 -2.72 1.28 -7.01
C PRO A 6 -1.52 1.74 -6.17
N LEU A 7 -1.28 1.10 -5.04
CA LEU A 7 -0.08 1.27 -4.21
C LEU A 7 0.94 0.14 -4.48
N TYR A 8 0.93 -0.38 -5.70
CA TYR A 8 1.80 -1.44 -6.19
C TYR A 8 2.19 -1.17 -7.65
N GLY A 9 3.26 -1.80 -8.09
CA GLY A 9 3.72 -1.81 -9.47
C GLY A 9 3.55 -3.15 -10.16
N LYS A 10 3.58 -3.12 -11.49
CA LYS A 10 3.72 -4.31 -12.32
C LYS A 10 5.13 -4.39 -12.87
N SER A 11 5.74 -5.57 -12.73
CA SER A 11 7.11 -5.83 -13.14
C SER A 11 7.18 -6.84 -14.27
N PHE A 12 8.20 -6.70 -15.10
CA PHE A 12 8.45 -7.54 -16.27
C PHE A 12 9.93 -7.89 -16.37
N THR A 13 10.20 -9.04 -16.98
CA THR A 13 11.55 -9.38 -17.45
C THR A 13 11.67 -8.97 -18.92
N LEU A 14 12.56 -8.03 -19.22
CA LEU A 14 12.88 -7.57 -20.57
C LEU A 14 13.59 -8.68 -21.35
N ALA A 15 13.26 -8.79 -22.64
CA ALA A 15 13.97 -9.68 -23.55
C ALA A 15 15.39 -9.19 -23.89
N ASN A 16 15.65 -7.88 -23.75
CA ASN A 16 16.94 -7.25 -23.98
C ASN A 16 17.06 -6.02 -23.07
N SER A 17 18.02 -6.00 -22.14
CA SER A 17 18.29 -4.88 -21.22
C SER A 17 18.58 -3.55 -21.92
N ASN A 18 19.12 -3.58 -23.13
CA ASN A 18 19.40 -2.38 -23.92
C ASN A 18 18.13 -1.74 -24.51
N ASN A 19 17.00 -2.46 -24.48
CA ASN A 19 15.69 -1.93 -24.82
C ASN A 19 14.79 -1.92 -23.58
N ASN A 20 14.76 -0.79 -22.89
CA ASN A 20 14.14 -0.60 -21.58
C ASN A 20 13.06 0.49 -21.56
N GLY A 21 12.68 1.00 -22.73
CA GLY A 21 11.59 1.97 -22.88
C GLY A 21 10.20 1.33 -22.75
N LEU A 22 9.18 2.18 -22.75
CA LEU A 22 7.79 1.75 -22.82
C LEU A 22 7.54 0.90 -24.07
N GLY A 23 6.78 -0.19 -23.92
CA GLY A 23 6.49 -1.13 -25.01
C GLY A 23 7.66 -2.05 -25.38
N ALA A 24 8.77 -2.03 -24.64
CA ALA A 24 9.86 -2.97 -24.85
C ALA A 24 9.38 -4.43 -24.72
N ARG A 25 9.97 -5.31 -25.55
CA ARG A 25 9.61 -6.73 -25.56
C ARG A 25 10.00 -7.40 -24.24
N THR A 26 9.08 -8.17 -23.67
CA THR A 26 9.27 -8.92 -22.43
C THR A 26 9.27 -10.43 -22.69
N THR A 27 9.89 -11.19 -21.79
CA THR A 27 9.87 -12.67 -21.77
C THR A 27 8.89 -13.23 -20.75
N GLY A 28 8.37 -12.38 -19.86
CA GLY A 28 7.44 -12.79 -18.82
C GLY A 28 7.34 -11.79 -17.68
N PRO A 29 6.68 -12.18 -16.57
CA PRO A 29 6.64 -11.37 -15.36
C PRO A 29 8.05 -11.12 -14.81
N GLY A 30 8.21 -10.02 -14.07
CA GLY A 30 9.43 -9.77 -13.30
C GLY A 30 9.56 -10.74 -12.12
N PRO A 31 10.75 -10.82 -11.50
CA PRO A 31 10.94 -11.62 -10.29
C PRO A 31 9.95 -11.25 -9.19
N ALA A 32 9.56 -12.23 -8.39
CA ALA A 32 8.74 -12.00 -7.19
C ALA A 32 9.52 -11.15 -6.18
N GLY A 33 8.83 -10.24 -5.51
CA GLY A 33 9.39 -9.48 -4.39
C GLY A 33 9.44 -10.31 -3.10
N PRO A 34 10.22 -9.87 -2.10
CA PRO A 34 10.39 -10.58 -0.83
C PRO A 34 9.15 -10.59 0.06
N TYR A 35 8.16 -9.73 -0.19
CA TYR A 35 6.93 -9.61 0.61
C TYR A 35 5.70 -10.03 -0.18
N THR A 36 5.62 -9.65 -1.46
CA THR A 36 4.49 -10.03 -2.33
C THR A 36 4.55 -11.49 -2.77
N GLU A 37 5.75 -12.06 -2.88
CA GLU A 37 6.02 -13.43 -3.32
C GLU A 37 5.32 -13.82 -4.65
N THR A 38 4.92 -12.82 -5.43
CA THR A 38 4.09 -12.99 -6.63
C THR A 38 4.84 -12.43 -7.83
N PRO A 39 5.28 -13.27 -8.79
CA PRO A 39 5.95 -12.78 -9.99
C PRO A 39 5.15 -11.70 -10.72
N GLY A 40 5.83 -10.65 -11.15
CA GLY A 40 5.24 -9.57 -11.93
C GLY A 40 4.48 -8.52 -11.12
N THR A 41 4.45 -8.62 -9.80
CA THR A 41 3.83 -7.63 -8.91
C THR A 41 4.80 -7.26 -7.80
N LEU A 42 4.90 -5.97 -7.48
CA LEU A 42 5.70 -5.48 -6.37
C LEU A 42 4.90 -4.42 -5.61
N ASN A 43 4.85 -4.51 -4.28
CA ASN A 43 4.27 -3.45 -3.46
C ASN A 43 5.14 -2.19 -3.53
N TYR A 44 4.58 -1.00 -3.26
CA TYR A 44 5.36 0.25 -3.27
C TYR A 44 6.58 0.17 -2.34
N ILE A 45 6.44 -0.43 -1.16
CA ILE A 45 7.57 -0.66 -0.24
C ILE A 45 8.72 -1.46 -0.90
N GLU A 46 8.42 -2.51 -1.66
CA GLU A 46 9.46 -3.32 -2.34
C GLU A 46 10.15 -2.53 -3.47
N VAL A 47 9.40 -1.68 -4.17
CA VAL A 47 9.96 -0.79 -5.21
C VAL A 47 10.87 0.26 -4.57
N CYS A 48 10.46 0.85 -3.45
CA CYS A 48 11.27 1.79 -2.70
C CYS A 48 12.58 1.15 -2.21
N GLU A 49 12.53 -0.06 -1.65
CA GLU A 49 13.71 -0.72 -1.10
C GLU A 49 14.71 -1.04 -2.21
N LYS A 50 14.21 -1.45 -3.37
CA LYS A 50 15.03 -1.60 -4.58
C LYS A 50 15.74 -0.29 -4.95
N HIS A 51 15.07 0.86 -4.84
CA HIS A 51 15.72 2.16 -5.09
C HIS A 51 16.78 2.50 -4.05
N LEU A 52 16.53 2.23 -2.76
CA LEU A 52 17.52 2.44 -1.70
C LEU A 52 18.77 1.56 -1.87
N GLN A 53 18.61 0.34 -2.39
CA GLN A 53 19.74 -0.55 -2.75
C GLN A 53 20.56 -0.02 -3.94
N GLY A 54 19.99 0.89 -4.74
CA GLY A 54 20.67 1.57 -5.84
C GLY A 54 20.84 0.75 -7.12
N GLY A 55 21.39 1.43 -8.14
CA GLY A 55 21.64 0.86 -9.46
C GLY A 55 20.39 0.71 -10.35
N TRP A 56 19.27 1.32 -9.96
CA TRP A 56 18.06 1.43 -10.77
C TRP A 56 18.03 2.76 -11.49
N ALA A 57 17.73 2.74 -12.78
CA ALA A 57 17.38 3.94 -13.52
C ALA A 57 15.87 4.18 -13.35
N ILE A 58 15.48 5.40 -12.98
CA ILE A 58 14.09 5.82 -12.83
C ILE A 58 13.80 6.83 -13.93
N VAL A 59 12.74 6.59 -14.69
CA VAL A 59 12.31 7.44 -15.79
C VAL A 59 10.88 7.89 -15.51
N TRP A 60 10.68 9.21 -15.55
CA TRP A 60 9.35 9.80 -15.49
C TRP A 60 8.77 9.89 -16.90
N ASP A 61 7.60 9.31 -17.12
CA ASP A 61 6.88 9.45 -18.37
C ASP A 61 5.98 10.70 -18.32
N ASN A 62 6.31 11.72 -19.10
CA ASN A 62 5.62 13.00 -19.07
C ASN A 62 4.18 12.94 -19.62
N ASP A 63 3.89 11.96 -20.46
CA ASP A 63 2.58 11.80 -21.09
C ASP A 63 1.61 11.02 -20.17
N GLN A 64 2.06 9.91 -19.58
CA GLN A 64 1.25 9.10 -18.66
C GLN A 64 1.30 9.60 -17.21
N LYS A 65 2.18 10.56 -16.89
CA LYS A 65 2.37 11.12 -15.53
C LYS A 65 2.65 10.05 -14.47
N VAL A 66 3.46 9.06 -14.83
CA VAL A 66 3.88 7.96 -13.95
C VAL A 66 5.35 7.63 -14.18
N PRO A 67 6.05 7.12 -13.16
CA PRO A 67 7.39 6.59 -13.34
C PRO A 67 7.38 5.14 -13.85
N TYR A 68 8.48 4.77 -14.48
CA TYR A 68 8.95 3.39 -14.52
C TYR A 68 10.41 3.32 -14.10
N ALA A 69 10.85 2.16 -13.62
CA ALA A 69 12.22 1.92 -13.22
C ALA A 69 12.76 0.65 -13.87
N TYR A 70 14.06 0.60 -14.13
CA TYR A 70 14.70 -0.60 -14.68
C TYR A 70 16.14 -0.80 -14.19
N LYS A 71 16.56 -2.07 -14.14
CA LYS A 71 17.91 -2.50 -13.81
C LYS A 71 18.20 -3.84 -14.48
N GLY A 72 19.19 -3.86 -15.37
CA GLY A 72 19.46 -5.04 -16.19
C GLY A 72 18.23 -5.42 -17.02
N ASN A 73 17.69 -6.62 -16.81
CA ASN A 73 16.47 -7.08 -17.48
C ASN A 73 15.20 -6.86 -16.65
N GLU A 74 15.28 -6.34 -15.42
CA GLU A 74 14.07 -6.05 -14.64
C GLU A 74 13.53 -4.67 -15.03
N TRP A 75 12.21 -4.60 -15.24
CA TRP A 75 11.48 -3.37 -15.53
C TRP A 75 10.23 -3.30 -14.65
N ILE A 76 9.93 -2.13 -14.09
CA ILE A 76 8.83 -1.94 -13.13
C ILE A 76 8.09 -0.66 -13.50
N GLY A 77 6.79 -0.76 -13.80
CA GLY A 77 5.88 0.38 -13.89
C GLY A 77 5.10 0.49 -12.59
N TYR A 78 5.07 1.66 -11.96
CA TYR A 78 4.51 1.83 -10.61
C TYR A 78 4.03 3.27 -10.38
N ASP A 79 3.37 3.49 -9.25
CA ASP A 79 3.02 4.82 -8.76
C ASP A 79 4.00 5.30 -7.69
N ASN A 80 4.43 6.57 -7.77
CA ASN A 80 5.21 7.24 -6.73
C ASN A 80 4.41 8.42 -6.14
N ILE A 81 5.03 9.13 -5.19
CA ILE A 81 4.41 10.30 -4.54
C ILE A 81 3.90 11.31 -5.57
N ASP A 82 4.67 11.58 -6.62
CA ASP A 82 4.31 12.60 -7.63
C ASP A 82 3.17 12.13 -8.54
N SER A 83 3.20 10.89 -9.03
CA SER A 83 2.11 10.35 -9.87
C SER A 83 0.79 10.20 -9.10
N VAL A 84 0.87 9.89 -7.81
CA VAL A 84 -0.30 9.84 -6.94
C VAL A 84 -0.90 11.23 -6.74
N LYS A 85 -0.08 12.28 -6.62
CA LYS A 85 -0.56 13.67 -6.59
C LYS A 85 -1.23 14.04 -7.92
N GLU A 86 -0.58 13.78 -9.05
CA GLU A 86 -1.12 14.04 -10.39
C GLU A 86 -2.50 13.36 -10.60
N LYS A 87 -2.63 12.10 -10.18
CA LYS A 87 -3.91 11.37 -10.24
C LYS A 87 -4.98 11.95 -9.32
N THR A 88 -4.57 12.40 -8.13
CA THR A 88 -5.49 13.02 -7.17
C THR A 88 -5.95 14.40 -7.66
N GLU A 89 -5.05 15.21 -8.21
CA GLU A 89 -5.36 16.48 -8.86
C GLU A 89 -6.26 16.29 -10.08
N TYR A 90 -6.01 15.25 -10.88
CA TYR A 90 -6.90 14.86 -11.96
C TYR A 90 -8.31 14.55 -11.43
N ALA A 91 -8.44 13.76 -10.36
CA ALA A 91 -9.75 13.46 -9.77
C ALA A 91 -10.50 14.73 -9.30
N ILE A 92 -9.78 15.69 -8.71
CA ILE A 92 -10.34 16.99 -8.30
C ILE A 92 -10.78 17.80 -9.53
N SER A 93 -9.90 17.96 -10.52
CA SER A 93 -10.16 18.75 -11.74
C SER A 93 -11.35 18.23 -12.56
N ARG A 94 -11.61 16.93 -12.48
CA ARG A 94 -12.72 16.26 -13.16
C ARG A 94 -13.98 16.17 -12.31
N ASN A 95 -14.00 16.78 -11.12
CA ASN A 95 -15.11 16.75 -10.17
C ASN A 95 -15.57 15.32 -9.88
N LEU A 96 -14.62 14.39 -9.68
CA LEU A 96 -14.92 13.03 -9.23
C LEU A 96 -15.33 13.07 -7.74
N ALA A 97 -15.92 11.98 -7.25
CA ALA A 97 -16.38 11.91 -5.85
C ALA A 97 -15.25 11.61 -4.86
N GLY A 98 -14.09 11.16 -5.35
CA GLY A 98 -12.98 10.75 -4.50
C GLY A 98 -11.94 9.93 -5.25
N VAL A 99 -10.95 9.48 -4.49
CA VAL A 99 -10.02 8.43 -4.88
C VAL A 99 -10.19 7.22 -3.95
N MET A 100 -9.96 6.03 -4.49
CA MET A 100 -9.87 4.76 -3.76
C MET A 100 -8.45 4.26 -3.92
N ILE A 101 -7.91 3.63 -2.89
CA ILE A 101 -6.58 3.03 -2.94
C ILE A 101 -6.65 1.51 -2.88
N TYR A 102 -5.77 0.87 -3.63
CA TYR A 102 -5.56 -0.57 -3.56
C TYR A 102 -4.07 -0.87 -3.44
N SER A 103 -3.58 -1.31 -2.29
CA SER A 103 -4.21 -1.38 -0.97
C SER A 103 -3.27 -0.82 0.09
N LEU A 104 -3.83 -0.48 1.25
CA LEU A 104 -3.16 0.33 2.28
C LEU A 104 -1.85 -0.29 2.76
N GLU A 105 -1.81 -1.62 2.87
CA GLU A 105 -0.67 -2.40 3.34
C GLU A 105 0.52 -2.43 2.37
N GLN A 106 0.34 -1.98 1.13
CA GLN A 106 1.37 -1.99 0.11
C GLN A 106 2.25 -0.73 0.13
N ASP A 107 1.78 0.33 0.83
CA ASP A 107 2.53 1.56 1.05
C ASP A 107 3.72 1.35 2.01
N ASP A 108 4.58 2.35 2.16
CA ASP A 108 5.61 2.35 3.20
C ASP A 108 5.03 2.71 4.57
N ILE A 109 4.38 1.72 5.19
CA ILE A 109 3.69 1.85 6.48
C ILE A 109 4.61 2.40 7.59
N ARG A 110 5.91 2.09 7.53
CA ARG A 110 6.86 2.34 8.62
C ARG A 110 7.84 3.47 8.32
N GLY A 111 7.70 4.14 7.17
CA GLY A 111 8.60 5.22 6.76
C GLY A 111 10.05 4.78 6.51
N ILE A 112 10.26 3.51 6.16
CA ILE A 112 11.59 2.92 5.92
C ILE A 112 12.28 3.60 4.73
N CYS A 113 11.49 4.10 3.76
CA CYS A 113 11.95 4.77 2.55
C CYS A 113 12.37 6.23 2.78
N GLY A 114 12.21 6.77 4.00
CA GLY A 114 12.59 8.14 4.35
C GLY A 114 11.56 9.23 4.00
N ASN A 115 10.37 8.86 3.50
CA ASN A 115 9.30 9.80 3.14
C ASN A 115 8.18 9.90 4.20
N GLY A 116 8.42 9.40 5.41
CA GLY A 116 7.42 9.28 6.48
C GLY A 116 6.51 8.06 6.31
N GLU A 117 5.64 7.83 7.29
CA GLU A 117 4.67 6.72 7.26
C GLU A 117 3.57 6.97 6.23
N TYR A 118 3.21 5.92 5.48
CA TYR A 118 2.20 5.96 4.42
C TYR A 118 2.39 7.13 3.45
N PRO A 119 3.54 7.24 2.77
CA PRO A 119 3.87 8.40 1.95
C PRO A 119 2.89 8.61 0.78
N LEU A 120 2.39 7.54 0.15
CA LEU A 120 1.44 7.67 -0.95
C LEU A 120 0.06 8.11 -0.45
N MET A 121 -0.43 7.54 0.65
CA MET A 121 -1.69 8.00 1.27
C MET A 121 -1.60 9.42 1.81
N SER A 122 -0.46 9.79 2.39
CA SER A 122 -0.19 11.14 2.86
C SER A 122 -0.21 12.14 1.71
N ALA A 123 0.34 11.76 0.55
CA ALA A 123 0.27 12.56 -0.66
C ALA A 123 -1.18 12.79 -1.10
N ILE A 124 -1.99 11.73 -1.21
CA ILE A 124 -3.44 11.82 -1.53
C ILE A 124 -4.15 12.78 -0.59
N ARG A 125 -4.00 12.57 0.73
CA ARG A 125 -4.67 13.38 1.75
C ARG A 125 -4.28 14.85 1.64
N SER A 126 -2.99 15.13 1.45
CA SER A 126 -2.49 16.49 1.33
C SER A 126 -3.07 17.20 0.10
N THR A 127 -3.13 16.50 -1.05
CA THR A 127 -3.67 17.05 -2.30
C THR A 127 -5.17 17.32 -2.21
N LEU A 128 -5.95 16.41 -1.62
CA LEU A 128 -7.39 16.62 -1.41
C LEU A 128 -7.68 17.83 -0.51
N ASN A 129 -6.87 18.05 0.53
CA ASN A 129 -7.03 19.19 1.43
C ASN A 129 -6.65 20.52 0.76
N ASN A 130 -5.61 20.52 -0.08
CA ASN A 130 -5.12 21.74 -0.74
C ASN A 130 -5.96 22.14 -1.96
N GLY A 131 -6.58 21.19 -2.65
CA GLY A 131 -7.40 21.42 -3.85
C GLY A 131 -8.81 21.97 -3.58
N GLY A 132 -9.09 22.48 -2.38
CA GLY A 132 -10.37 23.10 -2.04
C GLY A 132 -11.46 22.14 -1.58
N GLY A 133 -11.11 20.90 -1.22
CA GLY A 133 -12.01 19.91 -0.63
C GLY A 133 -13.11 19.44 -1.59
N MET A 134 -13.22 18.13 -1.79
CA MET A 134 -14.54 17.58 -2.14
C MET A 134 -15.51 18.04 -1.05
N ASP A 135 -16.61 18.68 -1.45
CA ASP A 135 -17.56 19.35 -0.56
C ASP A 135 -17.75 18.55 0.75
N PRO A 136 -17.35 19.12 1.91
CA PRO A 136 -17.46 18.45 3.21
C PRO A 136 -18.91 18.05 3.55
N SER A 137 -19.92 18.57 2.83
CA SER A 137 -21.31 18.16 2.94
C SER A 137 -21.59 16.71 2.49
N THR A 138 -20.62 16.03 1.86
CA THR A 138 -20.70 14.59 1.52
C THR A 138 -20.08 13.68 2.58
N THR A 139 -19.79 14.21 3.78
CA THR A 139 -19.33 13.38 4.90
C THR A 139 -20.52 12.71 5.57
N THR A 140 -20.47 11.38 5.74
CA THR A 140 -21.42 10.64 6.58
C THR A 140 -21.44 11.28 7.97
N LYS A 141 -22.62 11.72 8.44
CA LYS A 141 -22.77 12.18 9.83
C LYS A 141 -22.20 11.12 10.77
N GLU A 142 -21.44 11.58 11.76
CA GLU A 142 -20.91 10.73 12.84
C GLU A 142 -22.05 9.86 13.40
N PRO A 143 -21.88 8.54 13.53
CA PRO A 143 -22.91 7.70 14.12
C PRO A 143 -23.14 8.13 15.56
N SER A 144 -24.31 8.69 15.83
CA SER A 144 -24.71 9.12 17.17
C SER A 144 -24.81 7.88 18.07
N ILE A 145 -23.87 7.73 19.00
CA ILE A 145 -23.92 6.67 20.02
C ILE A 145 -25.14 6.96 20.90
N THR A 146 -26.21 6.18 20.73
CA THR A 146 -27.33 6.17 21.68
C THR A 146 -26.92 5.30 22.85
N THR A 147 -26.40 5.92 23.91
CA THR A 147 -26.11 5.26 25.18
C THR A 147 -27.41 4.81 25.83
N SER A 148 -27.76 3.54 25.67
CA SER A 148 -28.81 2.90 26.48
C SER A 148 -28.30 2.76 27.91
N THR A 149 -28.85 3.57 28.81
CA THR A 149 -28.55 3.54 30.25
C THR A 149 -29.12 2.25 30.85
N LYS A 150 -28.28 1.23 31.03
CA LYS A 150 -28.66 0.03 31.81
C LYS A 150 -28.40 0.32 33.29
N SER A 151 -29.50 0.46 34.05
CA SER A 151 -29.52 0.69 35.49
C SER A 151 -28.81 -0.45 36.25
N SER A 152 -27.94 -0.08 37.19
CA SER A 152 -27.16 -0.97 38.05
C SER A 152 -28.01 -1.52 39.20
N SER A 153 -27.88 -2.81 39.49
CA SER A 153 -28.14 -3.34 40.83
C SER A 153 -26.92 -4.11 41.35
N THR A 154 -26.51 -3.71 42.54
CA THR A 154 -25.30 -4.10 43.27
C THR A 154 -25.60 -5.25 44.25
N SER A 155 -24.75 -6.28 44.33
CA SER A 155 -23.98 -6.64 45.54
C SER A 155 -23.30 -8.02 45.48
N SER A 156 -21.99 -8.00 45.78
CA SER A 156 -21.17 -8.89 46.65
C SER A 156 -21.20 -10.42 46.43
N ALA A 157 -20.12 -11.22 46.51
CA ALA A 157 -18.83 -11.05 47.17
C ALA A 157 -17.76 -12.00 46.56
N ILE A 158 -16.52 -11.78 46.97
CA ILE A 158 -15.26 -12.46 46.62
C ILE A 158 -15.21 -13.94 47.05
N SER A 159 -14.63 -14.81 46.22
CA SER A 159 -13.75 -15.90 46.67
C SER A 159 -12.88 -16.46 45.54
N THR A 160 -11.57 -16.36 45.77
CA THR A 160 -10.48 -16.89 44.96
C THR A 160 -10.34 -18.39 45.18
N THR A 161 -10.23 -19.20 44.12
CA THR A 161 -9.57 -20.51 44.18
C THR A 161 -8.92 -20.85 42.84
N THR A 162 -7.62 -21.16 42.94
CA THR A 162 -6.67 -21.57 41.92
C THR A 162 -7.01 -22.92 41.29
N LYS A 163 -6.88 -23.06 39.96
CA LYS A 163 -6.77 -24.37 39.30
C LYS A 163 -5.57 -24.41 38.36
N SER A 164 -4.81 -25.49 38.55
CA SER A 164 -3.54 -25.87 37.93
C SER A 164 -3.67 -26.09 36.42
N SER A 165 -2.67 -25.61 35.65
CA SER A 165 -2.52 -25.85 34.21
C SER A 165 -1.57 -27.03 33.99
N SER A 166 -2.07 -28.11 33.40
CA SER A 166 -1.27 -29.25 32.97
C SER A 166 -0.75 -29.05 31.54
N THR A 167 0.57 -28.95 31.41
CA THR A 167 1.30 -28.92 30.12
C THR A 167 1.45 -30.34 29.57
N SER A 168 1.04 -30.56 28.32
CA SER A 168 1.31 -31.79 27.57
C SER A 168 2.48 -31.54 26.62
N THR A 169 3.57 -32.29 26.81
CA THR A 169 4.79 -32.23 25.98
C THR A 169 4.69 -33.26 24.85
N ILE A 170 4.73 -32.81 23.61
CA ILE A 170 4.81 -33.66 22.42
C ILE A 170 6.30 -33.91 22.11
N LEU A 171 6.72 -35.18 22.12
CA LEU A 171 8.04 -35.64 21.69
C LEU A 171 8.11 -35.74 20.14
N PRO A 172 9.25 -35.42 19.51
CA PRO A 172 9.45 -35.65 18.07
C PRO A 172 9.79 -37.12 17.74
N PRO A 173 9.52 -37.57 16.50
CA PRO A 173 9.73 -38.96 16.07
C PRO A 173 11.21 -39.30 15.77
N PRO A 174 11.59 -40.59 15.80
CA PRO A 174 12.97 -41.04 15.60
C PRO A 174 13.37 -41.04 14.12
N SER A 175 14.63 -40.66 13.87
CA SER A 175 15.29 -40.72 12.58
C SER A 175 15.53 -42.17 12.15
N GLY A 176 15.14 -42.50 10.91
CA GLY A 176 15.60 -43.64 10.14
C GLY A 176 16.43 -43.18 8.95
#